data_AF-A0A068Z1J1-F1
#
_entry.id   AF-A0A068Z1J1-F1
#
_cell.length_a   1.000
_cell.length_b   1.000
_cell.length_c   1.000
_cell.angle_alpha   90.00
_cell.angle_beta   90.00
_cell.angle_gamma   90.00
#
_symmetry.space_group_name_H-M   'P 1'
#
loop_
_entity.id
_entity.type
_entity.pdbx_description
1 polymer ?
#
loop_
_entity_poly.entity_id
_entity_poly.type
_entity_poly.pdbx_seq_one_letter_code
_entity_poly.pdbx_strand_id
1 'polypeptide(L)'
;MLDALIVGFVPAEIVWTIRDNMVAASRVVKRAQRRFVYAQDDAHAAPALHLLTASDMLKGEAVPDRKFMVHRVNPEDDNPYGTGLGLQLYWPVFFKRKGILS
;
A
#
# COMPACT_ATOMS: atom_id res chain seq x y z
N MET A 1 6.58 2.11 8.37
CA MET A 1 6.23 1.36 7.15
C MET A 1 6.44 -0.15 7.30
N LEU A 2 7.08 -0.61 8.38
CA LEU A 2 7.34 -2.03 8.63
C LEU A 2 6.08 -2.91 8.67
N ASP A 3 4.92 -2.34 8.97
CA ASP A 3 3.63 -3.03 8.93
C ASP A 3 3.38 -3.74 7.59
N ALA A 4 3.95 -3.26 6.47
CA ALA A 4 3.88 -3.92 5.17
C ALA A 4 4.39 -5.36 5.20
N LEU A 5 5.33 -5.70 6.10
CA LEU A 5 5.76 -7.08 6.31
C LEU A 5 4.61 -8.00 6.70
N ILE A 6 3.63 -7.49 7.44
CA ILE A 6 2.46 -8.26 7.87
C ILE A 6 1.36 -8.24 6.82
N VAL A 7 1.15 -7.08 6.17
CA VAL A 7 -0.06 -6.80 5.37
C VAL A 7 0.17 -6.68 3.85
N GLY A 8 1.40 -6.82 3.37
CA GLY A 8 1.74 -6.74 1.94
C GLY A 8 2.17 -5.34 1.51
N PHE A 9 1.31 -4.32 1.67
CA PHE A 9 1.64 -2.94 1.27
C PHE A 9 1.21 -1.87 2.27
N VAL A 10 1.91 -0.75 2.28
CA VAL A 10 1.55 0.44 3.05
C VAL A 10 1.81 1.70 2.22
N PRO A 11 0.80 2.54 1.94
CA PRO A 11 1.00 3.86 1.37
C PRO A 11 1.27 4.91 2.45
N ALA A 12 2.20 5.83 2.18
CA ALA A 12 2.45 7.00 2.99
C ALA A 12 2.47 8.27 2.14
N GLU A 13 1.72 9.27 2.57
CA GLU A 13 1.67 10.58 1.91
C GLU A 13 2.86 11.44 2.34
N ILE A 14 3.56 12.00 1.36
CA ILE A 14 4.57 13.01 1.58
C ILE A 14 3.89 14.37 1.57
N VAL A 15 4.09 15.12 2.65
CA VAL A 15 3.64 16.51 2.74
C VAL A 15 4.83 17.39 2.47
N TRP A 16 4.83 17.97 1.28
CA TRP A 16 5.85 18.88 0.79
C TRP A 16 5.71 20.25 1.42
N THR A 17 6.84 20.92 1.62
CA THR A 17 6.94 22.31 2.06
C THR A 17 8.11 22.98 1.37
N ILE A 18 8.16 24.31 1.44
CA ILE A 18 9.33 25.08 1.02
C ILE A 18 10.12 25.42 2.29
N ARG A 19 11.39 25.00 2.33
CA ARG A 19 12.32 25.29 3.42
C ARG A 19 13.64 25.72 2.81
N ASP A 20 14.18 26.86 3.24
CA ASP A 20 15.45 27.40 2.74
C ASP A 20 15.48 27.53 1.20
N ASN A 21 14.36 27.99 0.62
CA ASN A 21 14.14 28.10 -0.83
C ASN A 21 14.23 26.77 -1.61
N MET A 22 14.12 25.63 -0.91
CA MET A 22 14.14 24.28 -1.48
C MET A 22 12.85 23.52 -1.16
N VAL A 23 12.44 22.62 -2.07
CA VAL A 23 11.32 21.70 -1.81
C VAL A 23 11.80 20.60 -0.85
N ALA A 24 11.19 20.52 0.32
CA ALA A 24 11.53 19.55 1.35
C ALA A 24 10.28 18.77 1.80
N ALA A 25 10.48 17.51 2.20
CA ALA A 25 9.44 16.73 2.85
C ALA A 25 9.30 17.19 4.31
N SER A 26 8.19 17.84 4.65
CA SER A 26 7.89 18.27 6.02
C SER A 26 7.53 17.08 6.92
N ARG A 27 6.69 16.18 6.40
CA ARG A 27 6.25 14.98 7.10
C ARG A 27 5.86 13.88 6.12
N VAL A 28 5.93 12.65 6.61
CA VAL A 28 5.47 11.46 5.88
C VAL A 28 4.40 10.77 6.74
N VAL A 29 3.18 10.69 6.21
CA VAL A 29 2.00 10.25 6.96
C VAL A 29 1.45 8.96 6.39
N LYS A 30 1.45 7.89 7.18
CA LYS A 30 0.84 6.62 6.80
C LYS A 30 -0.65 6.81 6.51
N ARG A 31 -1.13 6.27 5.40
CA ARG A 31 -2.55 6.30 5.02
C ARG A 31 -3.15 4.90 5.06
N ALA A 32 -4.46 4.83 5.23
CA ALA A 32 -5.18 3.55 5.27
C ALA A 32 -5.20 2.91 3.88
N GLN A 33 -4.73 1.67 3.79
CA GLN A 33 -4.61 0.88 2.55
C GLN A 33 -5.91 0.80 1.77
N ARG A 34 -7.04 0.57 2.47
CA ARG A 34 -8.39 0.45 1.87
C ARG A 34 -8.85 1.65 1.04
N ARG A 35 -8.12 2.77 1.11
CA ARG A 35 -8.41 3.97 0.30
C ARG A 35 -7.70 3.93 -1.05
N PHE A 36 -6.86 2.94 -1.31
CA PHE A 36 -6.03 2.86 -2.50
C PHE A 36 -6.26 1.54 -3.21
N VAL A 37 -6.12 1.61 -4.53
CA VAL A 37 -6.22 0.48 -5.44
C VAL A 37 -5.10 0.62 -6.48
N TYR A 38 -4.55 -0.48 -6.95
CA TYR A 38 -3.71 -0.48 -8.15
C TYR A 38 -4.61 -0.67 -9.37
N ALA A 39 -4.56 0.29 -10.29
CA ALA A 39 -5.27 0.24 -11.54
C ALA A 39 -4.27 0.17 -12.71
N GLN A 40 -4.61 -0.60 -13.73
CA GLN A 40 -3.84 -0.71 -14.95
C GLN A 40 -4.67 -0.13 -16.09
N ASP A 41 -4.29 1.07 -16.54
CA ASP A 41 -5.00 1.79 -17.59
C ASP A 41 -4.67 1.25 -18.99
N ASP A 42 -3.48 0.69 -19.15
CA ASP A 42 -2.95 0.12 -20.38
C ASP A 42 -2.38 -1.27 -20.08
N ALA A 43 -2.77 -2.27 -20.87
CA ALA A 43 -2.31 -3.65 -20.76
C ALA A 43 -0.78 -3.79 -20.87
N HIS A 44 -0.11 -2.80 -21.46
CA HIS A 44 1.35 -2.78 -21.60
C HIS A 44 2.05 -1.92 -20.53
N ALA A 45 1.30 -1.22 -19.68
CA ALA A 45 1.85 -0.42 -18.60
C ALA A 45 1.78 -1.16 -17.26
N ALA A 46 2.73 -0.87 -16.36
CA ALA A 46 2.67 -1.37 -14.99
C ALA A 46 1.47 -0.74 -14.24
N PRO A 47 0.83 -1.47 -13.30
CA PRO A 47 -0.25 -0.92 -12.48
C PRO A 47 0.19 0.30 -11.67
N ALA A 48 -0.62 1.36 -11.69
CA ALA A 48 -0.39 2.61 -10.97
C ALA A 48 -1.26 2.71 -9.71
N LEU A 49 -0.78 3.43 -8.69
CA LEU A 49 -1.52 3.64 -7.45
C LEU A 49 -2.61 4.70 -7.65
N HIS A 50 -3.86 4.33 -7.40
CA HIS A 50 -5.03 5.19 -7.45
C HIS A 50 -5.61 5.37 -6.05
N LEU A 51 -6.28 6.51 -5.82
CA LEU A 51 -7.04 6.81 -4.62
C LEU A 51 -8.53 6.61 -4.92
N LEU A 52 -9.20 5.77 -4.12
CA LEU A 52 -10.64 5.61 -4.19
C LEU A 52 -11.32 6.89 -3.69
N THR A 53 -12.20 7.44 -4.52
CA THR A 53 -13.01 8.63 -4.24
C THR A 53 -14.48 8.26 -4.32
N ALA A 54 -15.37 9.10 -3.77
CA ALA A 54 -16.80 8.82 -3.84
C ALA A 54 -17.33 8.79 -5.28
N SER A 55 -16.69 9.53 -6.19
CA SER A 55 -16.97 9.56 -7.63
C SER A 55 -16.45 8.31 -8.35
N ASP A 56 -15.35 7.71 -7.89
CA ASP A 56 -14.76 6.51 -8.47
C ASP A 56 -14.30 5.53 -7.38
N MET A 57 -15.22 4.65 -6.99
CA MET A 57 -15.01 3.64 -5.94
C MET A 57 -14.50 2.30 -6.48
N LEU A 58 -14.40 2.13 -7.80
CA LEU A 58 -13.94 0.89 -8.42
C LEU A 58 -12.48 1.00 -8.85
N LYS A 59 -12.18 2.00 -9.68
CA LYS A 59 -10.86 2.20 -10.27
C LYS A 59 -10.07 3.26 -9.50
N GLY A 60 -10.76 4.23 -8.93
CA GLY A 60 -10.16 5.37 -8.26
C GLY A 60 -9.43 6.32 -9.22
N GLU A 61 -9.00 7.44 -8.66
CA GLU A 61 -8.31 8.50 -9.40
C GLU A 61 -6.79 8.37 -9.21
N ALA A 62 -6.02 8.54 -10.28
CA ALA A 62 -4.56 8.49 -10.23
C ALA A 62 -4.01 9.49 -9.21
N VAL A 63 -3.12 9.02 -8.32
CA VAL A 63 -2.52 9.92 -7.33
C VAL A 63 -1.50 10.86 -8.00
N PRO A 64 -1.31 12.09 -7.49
CA PRO A 64 -0.30 12.98 -8.05
C PRO A 64 1.11 12.41 -7.90
N ASP A 65 1.96 12.69 -8.88
CA ASP A 65 3.36 12.30 -8.87
C ASP A 65 4.08 12.79 -7.61
N ARG A 66 4.93 11.92 -7.06
CA ARG A 66 5.75 12.20 -5.86
C ARG A 66 4.93 12.54 -4.60
N LYS A 67 3.61 12.39 -4.62
CA LYS A 67 2.77 12.66 -3.45
C LYS A 67 2.77 11.51 -2.46
N PHE A 68 2.98 10.29 -2.92
CA PHE A 68 2.97 9.08 -2.10
C PHE A 68 4.24 8.26 -2.26
N MET A 69 4.73 7.72 -1.15
CA MET A 69 5.71 6.65 -1.08
C MET A 69 4.98 5.36 -0.67
N VAL A 70 5.18 4.28 -1.42
CA VAL A 70 4.56 2.98 -1.13
C VAL A 70 5.64 1.97 -0.79
N HIS A 71 5.52 1.33 0.36
CA HIS A 71 6.33 0.17 0.70
C HIS A 71 5.52 -1.11 0.44
N ARG A 72 6.10 -2.05 -0.30
CA ARG A 72 5.49 -3.33 -0.71
C ARG A 72 6.43 -4.48 -0.37
N VAL A 73 5.85 -5.63 -0.05
CA VAL A 73 6.57 -6.85 0.33
C VAL A 73 6.12 -7.98 -0.58
N ASN A 74 7.09 -8.65 -1.23
CA ASN A 74 6.86 -9.71 -2.21
C ASN A 74 5.79 -9.36 -3.27
N PRO A 75 5.89 -8.21 -3.98
CA PRO A 75 5.00 -7.91 -5.10
C PRO A 75 5.30 -8.85 -6.27
N GLU A 76 4.25 -9.28 -6.95
CA GLU A 76 4.30 -10.11 -8.17
C GLU A 76 3.60 -9.34 -9.29
N ASP A 77 3.72 -9.82 -10.54
CA ASP A 77 3.17 -9.15 -11.72
C ASP A 77 1.63 -9.02 -11.64
N ASP A 78 0.97 -10.11 -11.26
CA ASP A 78 -0.49 -10.20 -11.06
C ASP A 78 -0.94 -9.69 -9.68
N ASN A 79 -0.01 -9.52 -8.74
CA ASN A 79 -0.26 -8.98 -7.40
C ASN A 79 0.62 -7.75 -7.10
N PRO A 80 0.20 -6.55 -7.53
CA PRO A 80 0.96 -5.32 -7.30
C PRO A 80 0.96 -4.87 -5.82
N TYR A 81 0.09 -5.43 -4.99
CA TYR A 81 0.02 -5.17 -3.54
C TYR A 81 1.05 -5.99 -2.75
N GLY A 82 1.49 -7.11 -3.31
CA GLY A 82 2.37 -8.07 -2.67
C GLY A 82 1.70 -8.88 -1.56
N THR A 83 2.51 -9.75 -0.95
CA THR A 83 2.05 -10.78 -0.02
C THR A 83 2.77 -10.65 1.32
N GLY A 84 2.02 -10.17 2.32
CA GLY A 84 2.50 -10.05 3.69
C GLY A 84 2.50 -11.40 4.43
N LEU A 85 3.38 -11.51 5.43
CA LEU A 85 3.52 -12.69 6.28
C LEU A 85 2.25 -13.03 7.07
N GLY A 86 1.35 -12.06 7.28
CA GLY A 86 0.10 -12.28 8.00
C GLY A 86 -0.77 -13.36 7.36
N LEU A 87 -0.72 -13.52 6.03
CA LEU A 87 -1.44 -14.57 5.32
C LEU A 87 -0.92 -15.96 5.70
N GLN A 88 0.40 -16.14 5.73
CA GLN A 88 1.03 -17.41 6.09
C GLN A 88 0.91 -17.72 7.58
N LEU A 89 1.02 -16.69 8.43
CA LEU A 89 0.96 -16.83 9.87
C LEU A 89 -0.45 -17.09 10.41
N TYR A 90 -1.49 -16.84 9.61
CA TYR A 90 -2.88 -17.01 10.05
C TYR A 90 -3.15 -18.41 10.59
N TRP A 91 -2.85 -19.46 9.83
CA TRP A 91 -3.15 -20.84 10.21
C TRP A 91 -2.36 -21.31 11.45
N PRO A 92 -1.03 -21.15 11.52
CA PRO A 92 -0.28 -21.49 12.73
C PRO A 92 -0.79 -20.76 13.98
N VAL A 93 -1.11 -19.46 13.87
CA VAL A 93 -1.64 -18.67 14.98
C VAL A 93 -3.04 -19.15 15.39
N PHE A 94 -3.91 -19.43 14.42
CA PHE A 94 -5.26 -19.93 14.67
C PHE A 94 -5.23 -21.27 15.41
N PHE A 95 -4.47 -22.25 14.90
CA PHE A 95 -4.38 -23.57 15.50
C PHE A 95 -3.79 -23.54 16.91
N LYS A 96 -2.74 -22.73 17.12
CA LYS A 96 -2.16 -22.52 18.45
C LYS A 96 -3.18 -21.94 19.43
N ARG A 97 -4.00 -20.96 19.02
CA ARG A 97 -5.06 -20.37 19.87
C ARG A 97 -6.21 -21.34 20.16
N LYS A 98 -6.41 -22.36 19.34
CA LYS A 98 -7.48 -23.36 19.49
C LYS A 98 -7.00 -24.65 20.16
N GLY A 99 -5.72 -24.78 20.49
CA GLY A 99 -5.16 -25.99 21.10
C GLY A 99 -5.15 -27.21 20.18
N ILE A 100 -5.19 -27.00 18.85
CA ILE A 100 -5.23 -28.08 17.86
C ILE A 100 -3.81 -28.62 17.58
N LEU A 101 -2.79 -27.76 17.72
CA LEU A 101 -1.38 -28.13 17.67
C LEU A 101 -0.83 -27.98 19.09
N SER A 102 -0.56 -29.11 19.76
CA SER A 102 0.10 -29.20 21.07
C SER A 102 1.54 -29.68 20.91
#